data_AF-A0A9E0I528-F1
#
_entry.id   AF-A0A9E0I528-F1
#
_cell.length_a   1.000
_cell.length_b   1.000
_cell.length_c   1.000
_cell.angle_alpha   90.00
_cell.angle_beta   90.00
_cell.angle_gamma   90.00
#
_symmetry.space_group_name_H-M   'P 1'
#
loop_
_entity.id
_entity.type
_entity.pdbx_description
1 polymer ?
#
loop_
_entity_poly.entity_id
_entity_poly.type
_entity_poly.pdbx_seq_one_letter_code
_entity_poly.pdbx_strand_id
1 'polypeptide(L)'
;PDLVPVKQSELKPGDLVFFNTLRRTFSLVGIYVGNNKFIHSPRTGSSVRVEDMRVGYWQQRFDGARRAPAVHAETAPTQASER
;
A
#
# COMPACT_ATOMS: atom_id res chain seq x y z
N PRO A 1 -10.46 -6.85 -6.10
CA PRO A 1 -9.61 -5.88 -6.84
C PRO A 1 -8.44 -6.63 -7.47
N ASP A 2 -8.06 -6.27 -8.69
CA ASP A 2 -7.05 -7.01 -9.48
C ASP A 2 -5.63 -6.62 -9.08
N LEU A 3 -5.32 -6.85 -7.80
CA LEU A 3 -4.01 -6.55 -7.21
C LEU A 3 -2.96 -7.54 -7.70
N VAL A 4 -1.91 -7.02 -8.34
CA VAL A 4 -0.81 -7.84 -8.88
C VAL A 4 0.29 -8.04 -7.83
N PRO A 5 0.78 -9.28 -7.58
CA PRO A 5 1.95 -9.53 -6.74
C PRO A 5 3.20 -8.76 -7.17
N VAL A 6 3.91 -8.18 -6.19
CA VAL A 6 5.17 -7.44 -6.41
C VAL A 6 6.25 -8.02 -5.50
N LYS A 7 7.45 -8.26 -6.03
CA LYS A 7 8.62 -8.62 -5.22
C LYS A 7 9.10 -7.40 -4.45
N GLN A 8 9.63 -7.60 -3.25
CA GLN A 8 10.14 -6.49 -2.43
C GLN A 8 11.20 -5.63 -3.14
N SER A 9 12.04 -6.24 -3.99
CA SER A 9 13.04 -5.55 -4.79
C SER A 9 12.46 -4.69 -5.93
N GLU A 10 11.19 -4.87 -6.27
CA GLU A 10 10.49 -4.19 -7.38
C GLU A 10 9.47 -3.15 -6.89
N LEU A 11 9.49 -2.88 -5.57
CA LEU A 11 8.60 -1.92 -4.93
C LEU A 11 8.78 -0.51 -5.50
N LYS A 12 7.67 0.09 -5.87
CA LYS A 12 7.57 1.49 -6.31
C LYS A 12 6.64 2.25 -5.38
N PRO A 13 6.88 3.56 -5.15
CA PRO A 13 5.95 4.39 -4.39
C PRO A 13 4.50 4.20 -4.86
N GLY A 14 3.58 4.01 -3.92
CA GLY A 14 2.18 3.68 -4.19
C GLY A 14 1.82 2.20 -4.11
N ASP A 15 2.79 1.28 -4.10
CA ASP A 15 2.53 -0.14 -3.86
C ASP A 15 2.01 -0.38 -2.44
N LEU A 16 1.11 -1.35 -2.30
CA LEU A 16 0.61 -1.80 -1.01
C LEU A 16 1.57 -2.83 -0.43
N VAL A 17 2.00 -2.60 0.81
CA VAL A 17 2.82 -3.54 1.60
C VAL A 17 1.99 -4.11 2.73
N PHE A 18 2.06 -5.42 2.93
CA PHE A 18 1.23 -6.13 3.90
C PHE A 18 2.08 -6.80 4.96
N PHE A 19 1.56 -6.80 6.19
CA PHE A 19 2.24 -7.34 7.35
C PHE A 19 1.33 -8.18 8.25
N ASN A 20 1.94 -9.11 8.98
CA ASN A 20 1.33 -9.91 10.03
C ASN A 20 1.66 -9.34 11.42
N THR A 21 0.93 -8.33 11.85
CA THR A 21 1.10 -7.72 13.19
C THR A 21 0.14 -8.27 14.24
N LEU A 22 -0.97 -8.90 13.83
CA LEU A 22 -2.02 -9.42 14.71
C LEU A 22 -2.08 -10.96 14.74
N ARG A 23 -0.99 -11.66 14.39
CA ARG A 23 -0.95 -13.14 14.25
C ARG A 23 -1.98 -13.69 13.26
N ARG A 24 -2.30 -12.88 12.26
CA ARG A 24 -3.22 -13.12 11.15
C ARG A 24 -2.53 -12.61 9.89
N THR A 25 -2.53 -13.42 8.83
CA THR A 25 -1.98 -13.03 7.53
C THR A 25 -2.66 -11.76 7.02
N PHE A 26 -1.87 -10.82 6.51
CA PHE A 26 -2.32 -9.54 5.96
C PHE A 26 -3.14 -8.73 6.97
N SER A 27 -2.76 -8.74 8.25
CA SER A 27 -3.48 -8.04 9.31
C SER A 27 -3.23 -6.53 9.33
N LEU A 28 -2.14 -6.07 8.72
CA LEU A 28 -1.85 -4.66 8.54
C LEU A 28 -1.49 -4.39 7.07
N VAL A 29 -1.96 -3.26 6.55
CA VAL A 29 -1.57 -2.72 5.24
C VAL A 29 -0.97 -1.33 5.41
N GLY A 30 0.00 -1.01 4.57
CA GLY A 30 0.53 0.33 4.40
C GLY A 30 0.83 0.63 2.93
N ILE A 31 1.11 1.90 2.65
CA ILE A 31 1.48 2.37 1.31
C ILE A 31 2.99 2.58 1.30
N TYR A 32 3.69 1.94 0.37
CA TYR A 32 5.11 2.13 0.18
C TYR A 32 5.39 3.55 -0.34
N VAL A 33 6.34 4.25 0.27
CA VAL A 33 6.68 5.64 -0.06
C VAL A 33 8.09 5.78 -0.65
N GLY A 34 8.78 4.67 -0.92
CA GLY A 34 10.16 4.67 -1.41
C GLY A 34 11.18 4.46 -0.30
N ASN A 35 12.44 4.22 -0.68
CA ASN A 35 13.57 4.07 0.25
C ASN A 35 13.35 3.06 1.38
N ASN A 36 12.67 1.93 1.11
CA ASN A 36 12.32 0.92 2.10
C ASN A 36 11.41 1.46 3.22
N LYS A 37 10.66 2.53 2.96
CA LYS A 37 9.72 3.12 3.92
C LYS A 37 8.28 2.98 3.46
N PHE A 38 7.38 2.97 4.43
CA PHE A 38 5.94 2.92 4.19
C PHE A 38 5.18 3.78 5.19
N ILE A 39 4.03 4.29 4.77
CA ILE A 39 3.10 5.02 5.63
C ILE A 39 1.92 4.13 6.00
N HIS A 40 1.50 4.18 7.27
CA HIS A 40 0.37 3.39 7.74
C HIS A 40 -0.31 4.03 8.96
N SER A 41 -1.51 3.54 9.26
CA SER A 41 -2.22 3.80 10.52
C SER A 41 -2.08 2.57 11.43
N PRO A 42 -1.25 2.62 12.50
CA PRO A 42 -0.86 1.41 13.23
C PRO A 42 -2.01 0.73 13.98
N ARG A 43 -2.85 1.53 14.65
CA ARG A 43 -4.01 1.10 15.45
C ARG A 43 -4.86 2.31 15.84
N THR A 44 -6.09 2.06 16.27
CA THR A 44 -6.98 3.09 16.84
C THR A 44 -6.27 3.90 17.93
N GLY A 45 -6.43 5.22 17.87
CA GLY A 45 -5.82 6.17 18.81
C GLY A 45 -4.33 6.43 18.59
N SER A 46 -3.70 5.88 17.55
CA SER A 46 -2.33 6.21 17.15
C SER A 46 -2.33 7.08 15.90
N SER A 47 -1.31 7.94 15.77
CA SER A 47 -1.12 8.78 14.59
C SER A 47 -0.62 7.97 13.39
N VAL A 48 -1.02 8.41 12.20
CA VAL A 48 -0.41 7.98 10.93
C VAL A 48 1.07 8.35 10.94
N ARG A 49 1.93 7.43 10.53
CA ARG A 49 3.38 7.66 10.54
C ARG A 49 4.10 6.84 9.46
N VAL A 50 5.33 7.25 9.19
CA VAL A 50 6.25 6.58 8.27
C VAL A 50 7.20 5.69 9.05
N GLU A 51 7.35 4.45 8.62
CA GLU A 51 8.20 3.43 9.24
C GLU A 51 9.19 2.85 8.22
N ASP A 52 10.30 2.30 8.70
CA ASP A 52 11.33 1.68 7.85
C ASP A 52 11.20 0.15 7.87
N MET A 53 10.96 -0.44 6.69
CA MET A 53 10.77 -1.89 6.51
C MET A 53 12.01 -2.69 6.89
N ARG A 54 13.19 -2.06 6.95
CA ARG A 54 14.45 -2.71 7.37
C ARG A 54 14.55 -2.82 8.89
N VAL A 55 13.64 -2.24 9.67
CA VAL A 55 13.58 -2.53 11.11
C VAL A 55 13.16 -3.99 11.29
N GLY A 56 13.87 -4.75 12.13
CA GLY A 56 13.65 -6.19 12.31
C GLY A 56 12.20 -6.58 12.62
N TYR A 57 11.48 -5.73 13.36
CA TYR A 57 10.04 -5.92 13.63
C TYR A 57 9.20 -6.04 12.35
N TRP A 58 9.46 -5.17 11.36
CA TRP A 58 8.75 -5.12 10.09
C TRP A 58 9.25 -6.19 9.12
N GLN A 59 10.57 -6.44 9.07
CA GLN A 59 11.14 -7.51 8.25
C GLN A 59 10.53 -8.88 8.58
N GLN A 60 10.44 -9.21 9.87
CA GLN A 60 9.89 -10.50 10.33
C GLN A 60 8.39 -10.67 10.06
N ARG A 61 7.67 -9.57 9.81
CA ARG A 61 6.21 -9.56 9.67
C ARG A 61 5.77 -9.30 8.24
N PHE A 62 6.68 -9.11 7.30
CA PHE A 62 6.33 -8.79 5.92
C PHE A 62 5.70 -10.01 5.24
N ASP A 63 4.43 -9.90 4.87
CA ASP A 63 3.68 -10.97 4.19
C ASP A 63 3.76 -10.85 2.66
N GLY A 64 4.13 -9.66 2.14
CA GLY A 64 4.28 -9.42 0.71
C GLY A 64 3.79 -8.05 0.27
N ALA A 65 3.87 -7.81 -1.03
CA ALA A 65 3.43 -6.56 -1.65
C ALA A 65 2.50 -6.79 -2.84
N ARG A 66 1.66 -5.79 -3.12
CA ARG A 66 0.75 -5.77 -4.26
C ARG A 66 0.70 -4.38 -4.91
N ARG A 67 0.55 -4.36 -6.23
CA ARG A 67 0.31 -3.13 -7.01
C ARG A 67 -1.14 -3.12 -7.49
N ALA A 68 -1.81 -1.98 -7.29
CA ALA A 68 -3.09 -1.74 -7.91
C ALA A 68 -2.89 -1.52 -9.41
N PRO A 69 -3.79 -2.04 -10.28
CA PRO A 69 -3.77 -1.69 -11.68
C PRO A 69 -3.95 -0.18 -11.81
N ALA A 70 -3.42 0.40 -12.88
CA ALA A 70 -3.66 1.81 -13.16
C ALA A 70 -5.18 2.01 -13.21
N VAL A 71 -5.71 2.78 -12.27
CA VAL A 71 -7.04 3.34 -12.43
C VAL A 71 -6.89 4.34 -13.57
N HIS A 72 -7.30 3.96 -14.77
CA HIS A 72 -7.68 4.95 -15.75
C HIS A 72 -8.82 5.72 -15.08
N ALA A 73 -8.52 6.93 -14.58
CA ALA A 73 -9.55 7.88 -14.27
C ALA A 73 -10.29 8.08 -15.59
N GLU A 74 -11.43 7.41 -15.75
CA GLU A 74 -12.34 7.63 -16.84
C GLU A 74 -12.65 9.13 -16.80
N THR A 75 -12.03 9.87 -17.71
CA THR A 75 -12.30 11.29 -17.89
C THR A 75 -13.71 11.31 -18.45
N ALA A 76 -14.71 11.41 -17.57
CA ALA A 76 -16.10 11.51 -17.97
C ALA A 76 -16.21 12.63 -19.01
N PRO A 77 -16.67 12.36 -20.24
CA PRO A 77 -16.93 13.43 -21.19
C PRO A 77 -18.11 14.24 -20.63
N THR A 78 -17.85 15.51 -20.31
CA THR A 78 -18.89 16.53 -20.13
C THR A 78 -19.71 16.59 -21.42
N GLN A 79 -20.85 15.91 -21.44
CA GLN A 79 -21.92 16.19 -22.40
C GLN A 79 -22.62 17.48 -21.93
N ALA A 80 -21.99 18.61 -22.22
CA ALA A 80 -22.73 19.86 -22.40
C ALA A 80 -23.41 19.74 -23.77
N SER A 81 -24.65 19.25 -23.77
CA SER A 81 -25.53 19.36 -24.92
C SER A 81 -26.25 20.69 -24.77
N GLU A 82 -25.77 21.70 -25.47
CA GLU A 82 -26.59 22.84 -25.88
C GLU A 82 -27.79 22.29 -26.67
N ARG A 83 -28.97 22.35 -26.05
CA ARG A 83 -30.26 22.63 -26.71
C ARG A 83 -31.17 23.33 -25.72
#